data_AF-A0A6P8MLC7-F1
#
_entry.id   AF-A0A6P8MLC7-F1
#
_cell.length_a   1.000
_cell.length_b   1.000
_cell.length_c   1.000
_cell.angle_alpha   90.00
_cell.angle_beta   90.00
_cell.angle_gamma   90.00
#
_symmetry.space_group_name_H-M   'P 1'
#
loop_
_entity.id
_entity.type
_entity.pdbx_description
1 polymer ?
#
loop_
_entity_poly.entity_id
_entity_poly.type
_entity_poly.pdbx_seq_one_letter_code
_entity_poly.pdbx_strand_id
1 'polypeptide(L)'
;AIDDNCTDFQGETIRHGLMLVPGPAVCSLCICYHSMPKWCQVISCKPPVTCKKFRVGERCCEFECLDHLKNVTGTGIVYVVDDNNSSTTQQQELLWVMSLMVLLRLF
;
A
#
# COMPACT_ATOMS: atom_id res chain seq x y z
N ALA A 1 39.70 15.98 22.89
CA ALA A 1 38.81 15.66 21.77
C ALA A 1 37.40 15.96 22.25
N ILE A 2 36.63 16.75 21.51
CA ILE A 2 35.26 17.09 21.92
C ILE A 2 34.34 16.06 21.25
N ASP A 3 33.69 15.24 22.06
CA ASP A 3 32.61 14.34 21.63
C ASP A 3 31.35 15.17 21.40
N ASP A 4 31.32 15.88 20.27
CA ASP A 4 30.16 16.70 19.90
C ASP A 4 28.96 15.81 19.55
N ASN A 5 27.87 16.03 20.27
CA ASN A 5 26.57 15.42 20.03
C ASN A 5 25.93 15.95 18.73
N CYS A 6 25.07 15.16 18.13
CA CYS A 6 24.28 15.53 16.97
C CYS A 6 22.86 15.93 17.39
N THR A 7 22.16 16.61 16.49
CA THR A 7 20.72 16.88 16.66
C THR A 7 19.95 16.06 15.63
N ASP A 8 18.97 15.30 16.10
CA ASP A 8 18.05 14.53 15.26
C ASP A 8 17.06 15.47 14.54
N PHE A 9 16.32 14.96 13.56
CA PHE A 9 15.32 15.75 12.82
C PHE A 9 14.19 16.31 13.70
N GLN A 10 13.97 15.74 14.88
CA GLN A 10 12.99 16.22 15.86
C GLN A 10 13.57 17.23 16.86
N GLY A 11 14.85 17.59 16.74
CA GLY A 11 15.53 18.47 17.69
C GLY A 11 16.10 17.76 18.92
N GLU A 12 16.09 16.43 18.96
CA GLU A 12 16.65 15.66 20.07
C GLU A 12 18.18 15.57 19.98
N THR A 13 18.87 15.65 21.12
CA THR A 13 20.33 15.52 21.18
C THR A 13 20.74 14.05 21.21
N ILE A 14 21.42 13.61 20.15
CA ILE A 14 21.96 12.25 20.01
C ILE A 14 23.44 12.25 20.39
N ARG A 15 23.83 11.33 21.28
CA ARG A 15 25.22 11.21 21.71
C ARG A 15 26.13 10.77 20.57
N HIS A 16 27.37 11.24 20.60
CA HIS A 16 28.43 10.76 19.71
C HIS A 16 28.49 9.23 19.68
N GLY A 17 28.64 8.64 18.49
CA GLY A 17 28.75 7.20 18.27
C GLY A 17 27.41 6.44 18.23
N LEU A 18 26.28 7.10 18.50
CA LEU A 18 24.96 6.48 18.38
C LEU A 18 24.36 6.67 16.97
N MET A 19 23.39 5.81 16.65
CA MET A 19 22.67 5.87 15.39
C MET A 19 21.53 6.91 15.43
N LEU A 20 21.31 7.60 14.32
CA LEU A 20 20.28 8.63 14.15
C LEU A 20 19.66 8.56 12.75
N VAL A 21 18.46 9.11 12.62
CA VAL A 21 17.74 9.22 11.35
C VAL A 21 17.85 10.67 10.85
N PRO A 22 18.45 10.95 9.68
CA PRO A 22 18.72 12.33 9.29
C PRO A 22 17.46 13.13 8.90
N GLY A 23 16.31 12.49 8.68
CA GLY A 23 15.08 13.17 8.31
C GLY A 23 13.83 12.28 8.34
N PRO A 24 12.63 12.87 8.46
CA PRO A 24 11.38 12.14 8.72
C PRO A 24 10.97 11.17 7.60
N ALA A 25 11.30 11.50 6.34
CA ALA A 25 11.00 10.70 5.16
C ALA A 25 12.25 10.02 4.54
N VAL A 26 13.40 10.12 5.22
CA VAL A 26 14.65 9.54 4.70
C VAL A 26 14.82 8.13 5.25
N CYS A 27 14.83 7.15 4.36
CA CYS A 27 15.11 5.75 4.71
C CYS A 27 16.61 5.49 4.82
N SER A 28 17.29 6.20 5.71
CA SER A 28 18.69 5.92 6.05
C SER A 28 18.92 6.03 7.54
N LEU A 29 19.85 5.21 8.02
CA LEU A 29 20.34 5.24 9.39
C LEU A 29 21.81 5.62 9.37
N CYS A 30 22.18 6.68 10.06
CA CYS A 30 23.54 7.21 10.11
C CYS A 30 24.09 7.15 11.54
N ILE A 31 25.40 7.21 11.70
CA ILE A 31 26.06 7.34 13.01
C ILE A 31 26.36 8.81 13.28
N CYS A 32 26.07 9.30 14.48
CA CYS A 32 26.48 10.61 14.94
C CYS A 32 28.00 10.66 15.14
N TYR A 33 28.69 11.53 14.41
CA TYR A 33 30.12 11.73 14.58
C TYR A 33 30.50 13.20 14.40
N HIS A 34 31.01 13.80 15.48
CA HIS A 34 31.36 15.22 15.55
C HIS A 34 30.27 16.14 15.00
N SER A 35 29.09 16.13 15.62
CA SER A 35 27.91 16.93 15.23
C SER A 35 27.33 16.66 13.83
N MET A 36 27.84 15.68 13.09
CA MET A 36 27.38 15.35 11.73
C MET A 36 27.03 13.87 11.57
N PRO A 37 25.99 13.54 10.77
CA PRO A 37 25.71 12.17 10.40
C PRO A 37 26.78 11.63 9.44
N LYS A 38 27.33 10.46 9.76
CA LYS A 38 28.35 9.75 8.98
C LYS A 38 28.00 8.27 8.85
N TRP A 39 28.64 7.57 7.91
CA TRP A 39 28.47 6.12 7.68
C TRP A 39 27.00 5.69 7.57
N CYS A 40 26.24 6.35 6.69
CA CYS A 40 24.82 6.08 6.51
C CYS A 40 24.56 4.79 5.75
N GLN A 41 23.66 3.96 6.27
CA GLN A 41 23.15 2.78 5.59
C GLN A 41 21.73 3.04 5.08
N VAL A 42 21.46 2.65 3.83
CA VAL A 42 20.15 2.79 3.20
C VAL A 42 19.25 1.63 3.63
N ILE A 43 18.02 1.96 4.02
CA ILE A 43 16.96 1.01 4.34
C ILE A 43 16.10 0.84 3.09
N SER A 44 15.97 -0.41 2.62
CA SER A 44 15.11 -0.75 1.48
C SER A 44 13.86 -1.46 1.97
N CYS A 45 12.71 -0.81 1.81
CA CYS A 45 11.41 -1.33 2.22
C CYS A 45 10.69 -2.00 1.04
N LYS A 46 9.98 -3.11 1.28
CA LYS A 46 9.11 -3.74 0.27
C LYS A 46 7.65 -3.57 0.67
N PRO A 47 6.75 -3.22 -0.27
CA PRO A 47 5.33 -3.12 0.02
C PRO A 47 4.72 -4.51 0.33
N PRO A 48 3.60 -4.56 1.06
CA PRO A 48 2.87 -5.81 1.31
C PRO A 48 2.36 -6.45 0.02
N VAL A 49 2.48 -7.78 -0.10
CA VAL A 49 2.13 -8.54 -1.32
C VAL A 49 0.66 -8.46 -1.74
N THR A 50 -0.22 -8.12 -0.80
CA THR A 50 -1.67 -8.04 -1.01
C THR A 50 -2.12 -6.73 -1.63
N CYS A 51 -1.25 -5.72 -1.73
CA CYS A 51 -1.58 -4.40 -2.24
C CYS A 51 -0.91 -4.18 -3.60
N LYS A 52 -1.70 -4.10 -4.67
CA LYS A 52 -1.22 -3.84 -6.04
C LYS A 52 -0.97 -2.35 -6.26
N LYS A 53 -1.80 -1.49 -5.66
CA LYS A 53 -1.63 -0.03 -5.71
C LYS A 53 -1.36 0.51 -4.32
N PHE A 54 -0.13 0.96 -4.10
CA PHE A 54 0.26 1.59 -2.84
C PHE A 54 0.84 2.98 -3.09
N ARG A 55 0.73 3.84 -2.09
CA ARG A 55 1.52 5.06 -1.94
C ARG A 55 2.47 4.91 -0.79
N VAL A 56 3.62 5.59 -0.89
CA VAL A 56 4.56 5.71 0.22
C VAL A 56 4.07 6.85 1.11
N GLY A 57 3.99 6.62 2.42
CA GLY A 57 3.60 7.60 3.42
C GLY A 57 4.71 8.59 3.75
N GLU A 58 4.50 9.38 4.80
CA GLU A 58 5.44 10.41 5.24
C GLU A 58 6.62 9.82 6.01
N ARG A 59 6.43 8.67 6.67
CA ARG A 59 7.50 7.97 7.40
C ARG A 59 8.17 6.88 6.57
N CYS A 60 9.43 6.59 6.88
CA CYS A 60 10.14 5.49 6.22
C CYS A 60 9.41 4.15 6.39
N CYS A 61 9.30 3.38 5.31
CA CYS A 61 8.54 2.12 5.20
C CYS A 61 7.03 2.25 5.50
N GLU A 62 6.47 3.45 5.51
CA GLU A 62 5.03 3.63 5.58
C GLU A 62 4.43 3.42 4.19
N PHE A 63 3.48 2.50 4.09
CA PHE A 63 2.77 2.21 2.85
C PHE A 63 1.27 2.36 3.08
N GLU A 64 0.63 3.21 2.28
CA GLU A 64 -0.81 3.36 2.23
C GLU A 64 -1.35 2.56 1.04
N CYS A 65 -2.29 1.65 1.29
CA CYS A 65 -2.90 0.88 0.22
C CYS A 65 -4.05 1.68 -0.42
N LEU A 66 -3.94 1.92 -1.73
CA LEU A 66 -4.91 2.64 -2.53
C LEU A 66 -5.83 1.74 -3.34
N ASP A 67 -5.69 0.42 -3.20
CA ASP A 67 -6.71 -0.47 -3.72
C ASP A 67 -8.01 -0.17 -2.94
N HIS A 68 -9.00 0.40 -3.64
CA HIS A 68 -10.34 0.62 -3.09
C HIS A 68 -10.95 -0.75 -2.76
N LEU A 69 -10.64 -1.26 -1.58
CA LEU A 69 -11.43 -2.29 -0.93
C LEU A 69 -12.82 -1.66 -0.76
N LYS A 70 -13.81 -2.18 -1.51
CA LYS A 70 -15.22 -1.91 -1.24
C LYS A 70 -15.45 -2.29 0.22
N ASN A 71 -15.60 -1.26 1.04
CA ASN A 71 -15.71 -1.36 2.47
C ASN A 71 -16.96 -2.15 2.81
N VAL A 72 -16.84 -3.22 3.58
CA VAL A 72 -18.00 -3.77 4.28
C VAL A 72 -17.67 -3.85 5.76
N THR A 73 -18.53 -3.14 6.48
CA THR A 73 -18.58 -2.80 7.89
C THR A 73 -18.24 -3.93 8.87
N GLY A 74 -17.40 -3.59 9.85
CA GLY A 74 -17.77 -3.78 11.26
C GLY A 74 -16.99 -4.81 12.09
N THR A 75 -16.31 -5.77 11.50
CA THR A 75 -15.47 -6.73 12.22
C THR A 75 -14.23 -7.01 11.39
N GLY A 76 -13.07 -7.19 12.01
CA GLY A 76 -11.75 -7.33 11.36
C GLY A 76 -11.57 -8.58 10.51
N ILE A 77 -12.54 -8.90 9.66
CA ILE A 77 -12.53 -9.94 8.66
C ILE A 77 -12.54 -9.27 7.29
N VAL A 78 -11.39 -9.34 6.62
CA VAL A 78 -11.28 -9.01 5.20
C VAL A 78 -11.91 -10.17 4.43
N TYR A 79 -13.14 -10.00 3.96
CA TYR A 79 -13.69 -10.88 2.94
C TYR A 79 -13.40 -10.26 1.57
N VAL A 80 -12.77 -11.06 0.71
CA VAL A 80 -12.60 -10.76 -0.70
C VAL A 80 -14.00 -10.76 -1.32
N VAL A 81 -14.52 -9.59 -1.68
CA VAL A 81 -15.74 -9.49 -2.48
C VAL A 81 -15.30 -9.62 -3.94
N ASP A 82 -15.44 -10.81 -4.50
CA ASP A 82 -15.33 -11.02 -5.95
C ASP A 82 -16.55 -10.35 -6.60
N ASP A 83 -16.36 -9.19 -7.23
CA ASP A 83 -17.35 -8.58 -8.11
C ASP A 83 -17.49 -9.45 -9.36
N ASN A 84 -18.27 -10.53 -9.24
CA ASN A 84 -18.75 -11.34 -10.36
C ASN A 84 -19.90 -10.58 -11.06
N ASN A 85 -19.62 -9.33 -11.49
CA ASN A 85 -20.53 -8.56 -12.34
C ASN A 85 -20.06 -8.62 -13.79
N SER A 86 -20.14 -9.83 -14.38
CA SER A 86 -20.42 -9.95 -15.80
C SER A 86 -21.93 -10.12 -15.94
N SER A 87 -22.66 -9.00 -15.85
CA SER A 87 -24.07 -8.96 -16.18
C SER A 87 -24.26 -9.05 -17.69
N THR A 88 -24.18 -10.25 -18.27
CA THR A 88 -24.73 -10.56 -19.61
C THR A 88 -25.12 -12.04 -19.70
N THR A 89 -26.07 -12.49 -18.89
CA THR A 89 -26.79 -13.76 -19.08
C THR A 89 -28.29 -13.58 -18.80
N GLN A 90 -28.90 -12.59 -19.44
CA GLN A 90 -30.37 -12.49 -19.53
C GLN A 90 -30.87 -12.07 -20.92
N GLN A 91 -29.99 -12.09 -21.93
CA GLN A 91 -30.33 -11.72 -23.31
C GLN A 91 -30.27 -12.91 -24.29
N GLN A 92 -29.77 -14.07 -23.84
CA GLN A 92 -29.61 -15.26 -24.69
C GLN A 92 -30.85 -16.18 -24.68
N GLU A 93 -31.59 -16.22 -23.57
CA GLU A 93 -32.80 -17.05 -23.41
C GLU A 93 -34.00 -16.55 -24.22
N LEU A 94 -34.11 -15.23 -24.46
CA LEU A 94 -35.23 -14.67 -25.26
C LEU A 94 -35.12 -15.03 -26.74
N LEU A 95 -33.91 -15.14 -27.29
CA LEU A 95 -33.72 -15.46 -28.71
C LEU A 95 -34.13 -16.89 -29.05
N TRP A 96 -33.93 -17.85 -28.14
CA TRP A 96 -34.36 -19.24 -28.32
C TRP A 96 -35.88 -19.37 -28.28
N VAL A 97 -36.55 -18.69 -27.34
CA VAL A 97 -38.02 -18.71 -27.23
C VAL A 97 -38.68 -18.07 -28.46
N MET A 98 -38.14 -16.96 -28.96
CA MET A 98 -38.69 -16.33 -30.16
C MET A 98 -38.51 -17.20 -31.41
N SER A 99 -37.42 -17.96 -31.52
CA SER A 99 -37.18 -18.89 -32.64
C SER A 99 -38.13 -20.10 -32.62
N LEU A 100 -38.40 -20.66 -31.42
CA LEU A 100 -39.35 -21.77 -31.25
C LEU A 100 -40.80 -21.35 -31.54
N MET A 101 -41.20 -20.14 -31.12
CA MET A 101 -42.54 -19.62 -31.36
C MET A 101 -42.82 -19.36 -32.85
N VAL A 102 -41.79 -19.03 -33.65
CA VAL A 102 -41.92 -18.86 -35.11
C VAL A 102 -42.07 -20.22 -35.81
N LEU A 103 -41.31 -21.24 -35.39
CA LEU A 103 -41.43 -22.61 -35.93
C LEU A 103 -42.81 -23.23 -35.66
N LEU A 104 -43.38 -22.98 -34.47
CA LEU A 104 -44.73 -23.46 -34.09
C LEU A 104 -45.86 -22.78 -34.87
N ARG A 105 -45.59 -21.64 -35.52
CA ARG A 105 -46.54 -20.92 -36.38
C ARG A 105 -46.45 -21.35 -37.85
N LEU A 106 -45.43 -22.12 -38.22
CA LEU A 106 -45.16 -22.58 -39.58
C LEU A 106 -45.59 -24.04 -39.85
N PHE A 107 -46.01 -24.77 -38.81
CA PHE A 107 -46.59 -26.11 -38.87
C PHE A 107 -48.07 -26.11 -38.51
#